data_AF-A0A956K1L1-F1
#
_entry.id   AF-A0A956K1L1-F1
#
_cell.length_a   1.000
_cell.length_b   1.000
_cell.length_c   1.000
_cell.angle_alpha   90.00
_cell.angle_beta   90.00
_cell.angle_gamma   90.00
#
_symmetry.space_group_name_H-M   'P 1'
#
loop_
_entity.id
_entity.type
_entity.pdbx_description
1 polymer ?
#
loop_
_entity_poly.entity_id
_entity_poly.type
_entity_poly.pdbx_seq_one_letter_code
_entity_poly.pdbx_strand_id
1 'polypeptide(L)'
;MSGFRGPLMWTPQQALALLASLDGLRFPEELFREIHPSGHSMKRFRNYCRGTQRFNRSSSSHGLCGRIERLADLARLEDASTLDVAKWRSLVASALAACSVAARTSTAEAADAPKSIAYRRLGGQHQRFIAEQIFQLAVVARDGTNAMRQVARWQIKNTLWRWTVDGVDATGLVCIDAAKRTPGLLPATRQAHEAMCSAHPRVVHEHVVPRSLLTDYVLKHERMTAEAICEFLRHHCLSAVVTREQDGVLNARGLREKMPDGWCWGGDPWVRYREVGLFDELLWPEDWS
;
A
#
# COMPACT_ATOMS: atom_id res chain seq x y z
N MET A 1 -13.74 47.40 -1.93
CA MET A 1 -12.43 46.78 -1.65
C MET A 1 -12.62 45.71 -0.58
N SER A 2 -12.58 44.44 -0.95
CA SER A 2 -12.45 43.31 -0.02
C SER A 2 -11.78 42.17 -0.78
N GLY A 3 -10.49 42.00 -0.51
CA GLY A 3 -9.59 41.12 -1.27
C GLY A 3 -9.89 39.65 -1.08
N PHE A 4 -9.97 38.94 -2.21
CA PHE A 4 -10.01 37.49 -2.30
C PHE A 4 -8.62 36.95 -1.90
N ARG A 5 -8.51 36.26 -0.76
CA ARG A 5 -7.29 35.50 -0.41
C ARG A 5 -7.37 34.13 -1.08
N GLY A 6 -6.49 33.90 -2.05
CA GLY A 6 -6.36 32.62 -2.76
C GLY A 6 -5.99 31.44 -1.86
N PRO A 7 -6.00 30.20 -2.39
CA PRO A 7 -5.73 29.00 -1.63
C PRO A 7 -4.32 29.07 -1.01
N LEU A 8 -4.25 28.86 0.30
CA LEU A 8 -3.01 28.76 1.07
C LEU A 8 -2.13 27.65 0.48
N MET A 9 -1.10 28.05 -0.26
CA MET A 9 0.02 27.20 -0.62
C MET A 9 0.80 26.86 0.65
N TRP A 10 1.23 25.62 0.75
CA TRP A 10 1.95 25.13 1.92
C TRP A 10 3.33 25.77 2.00
N THR A 11 3.86 25.85 3.22
CA THR A 11 5.28 26.09 3.38
C THR A 11 6.03 24.75 3.28
N PRO A 12 7.20 24.71 2.64
CA PRO A 12 8.02 23.50 2.55
C PRO A 12 8.36 22.89 3.91
N GLN A 13 8.42 23.70 4.96
CA GLN A 13 8.63 23.26 6.34
C GLN A 13 7.49 22.37 6.84
N GLN A 14 6.25 22.60 6.40
CA GLN A 14 5.09 21.75 6.74
C GLN A 14 5.17 20.39 6.02
N ALA A 15 5.66 20.35 4.78
CA ALA A 15 5.89 19.11 4.04
C ALA A 15 7.09 18.31 4.56
N LEU A 16 8.17 19.00 4.94
CA LEU A 16 9.35 18.41 5.58
C LEU A 16 9.03 17.88 6.99
N ALA A 17 8.18 18.54 7.77
CA ALA A 17 7.73 18.04 9.07
C ALA A 17 6.91 16.74 8.93
N LEU A 18 6.10 16.62 7.88
CA LEU A 18 5.37 15.38 7.58
C LEU A 18 6.32 14.25 7.18
N LEU A 19 7.28 14.52 6.28
CA LEU A 19 8.28 13.53 5.92
C LEU A 19 9.20 13.16 7.08
N ALA A 20 9.60 14.11 7.92
CA ALA A 20 10.39 13.86 9.13
C ALA A 20 9.59 13.08 10.19
N SER A 21 8.27 13.28 10.28
CA SER A 21 7.39 12.44 11.11
C SER A 21 7.24 11.02 10.59
N LEU A 22 7.44 10.81 9.28
CA LEU A 22 7.50 9.52 8.62
C LEU A 22 8.93 8.93 8.60
N ASP A 23 9.98 9.73 8.63
CA ASP A 23 11.40 9.34 8.74
C ASP A 23 11.81 9.07 10.20
N GLY A 24 11.01 9.53 11.17
CA GLY A 24 11.10 9.12 12.57
C GLY A 24 10.66 7.67 12.81
N LEU A 25 10.06 7.01 11.81
CA LEU A 25 9.82 5.57 11.78
C LEU A 25 11.16 4.86 11.55
N ARG A 26 11.95 4.72 12.62
CA ARG A 26 13.04 3.75 12.61
C ARG A 26 12.42 2.40 12.27
N PHE A 27 12.77 1.85 11.11
CA PHE A 27 12.74 0.40 10.92
C PHE A 27 13.42 -0.19 12.17
N PRO A 28 12.78 -1.08 12.94
CA PRO A 28 13.43 -1.65 14.11
C PRO A 28 14.75 -2.22 13.63
N GLU A 29 15.86 -1.75 14.19
CA GLU A 29 17.21 -2.18 13.77
C GLU A 29 17.34 -3.71 13.92
N GLU A 30 16.56 -4.26 14.85
CA GLU A 30 16.29 -5.68 15.06
C GLU A 30 15.66 -6.36 13.82
N LEU A 31 14.64 -5.76 13.20
CA LEU A 31 13.98 -6.29 11.98
C LEU A 31 14.93 -6.23 10.78
N PHE A 32 15.76 -5.20 10.67
CA PHE A 32 16.80 -5.11 9.63
C PHE A 32 17.89 -6.16 9.81
N ARG A 33 18.32 -6.43 11.06
CA ARG A 33 19.31 -7.47 11.39
C ARG A 33 18.75 -8.89 11.23
N GLU A 34 17.46 -9.09 11.50
CA GLU A 34 16.77 -10.37 11.35
C GLU A 34 16.61 -10.75 9.86
N ILE A 35 16.38 -9.77 8.98
CA ILE A 35 16.31 -9.97 7.52
C ILE A 35 17.70 -10.11 6.88
N HIS A 36 18.76 -9.57 7.53
CA HIS A 36 20.13 -9.62 7.03
C HIS A 36 21.14 -10.11 8.09
N PRO A 37 21.15 -11.41 8.43
CA PRO A 37 21.93 -11.96 9.54
C PRO A 37 23.46 -12.01 9.30
N SER A 38 23.96 -11.69 8.10
CA SER A 38 25.37 -11.87 7.74
C SER A 38 26.31 -10.71 8.11
N GLY A 39 25.87 -9.73 8.91
CA GLY A 39 26.78 -8.75 9.54
C GLY A 39 27.63 -7.91 8.57
N HIS A 40 27.07 -7.48 7.43
CA HIS A 40 27.83 -6.72 6.44
C HIS A 40 27.85 -5.20 6.74
N SER A 41 29.07 -4.66 6.85
CA SER A 41 29.35 -3.24 7.14
C SER A 41 28.86 -2.29 6.04
N MET A 42 28.30 -1.13 6.45
CA MET A 42 27.93 0.03 5.62
C MET A 42 29.04 0.52 4.65
N LYS A 43 30.31 0.15 4.88
CA LYS A 43 31.43 0.45 3.97
C LYS A 43 31.30 -0.23 2.60
N ARG A 44 30.66 -1.41 2.50
CA ARG A 44 30.49 -2.12 1.21
C ARG A 44 29.46 -1.47 0.30
N PHE A 45 28.40 -0.89 0.86
CA PHE A 45 27.39 -0.14 0.09
C PHE A 45 28.00 1.10 -0.59
N ARG A 46 28.88 1.84 0.11
CA ARG A 46 29.61 2.98 -0.49
C ARG A 46 30.59 2.60 -1.60
N ASN A 47 31.22 1.43 -1.53
CA ASN A 47 32.15 0.97 -2.56
C ASN A 47 31.41 0.42 -3.80
N TYR A 48 30.22 -0.18 -3.62
CA TYR A 48 29.37 -0.61 -4.72
C TYR A 48 28.95 0.56 -5.63
N CYS A 49 28.59 1.71 -5.05
CA CYS A 49 28.24 2.92 -5.80
C CYS A 49 29.42 3.54 -6.58
N ARG A 50 30.68 3.23 -6.23
CA ARG A 50 31.87 3.73 -6.94
C ARG A 50 32.33 2.80 -8.08
N GLY A 51 32.00 1.51 -8.02
CA GLY A 51 32.39 0.52 -9.03
C GLY A 51 31.63 0.62 -10.36
N THR A 52 30.43 1.20 -10.36
CA THR A 52 29.55 1.28 -11.55
C THR A 52 29.95 2.35 -12.57
N GLN A 53 30.98 3.17 -12.30
CA GLN A 53 31.45 4.22 -13.22
C GLN A 53 32.24 3.72 -14.45
N ARG A 54 32.64 2.44 -14.52
CA ARG A 54 33.47 1.93 -15.63
C ARG A 54 32.71 1.23 -16.76
N PHE A 55 31.41 0.98 -16.63
CA PHE A 55 30.63 0.23 -17.62
C PHE A 55 29.43 1.05 -18.13
N ASN A 56 29.70 2.12 -18.91
CA ASN A 56 28.83 2.54 -20.02
C ASN A 56 29.42 3.77 -20.73
N ARG A 57 30.12 3.54 -21.84
CA ARG A 57 30.37 4.56 -22.87
C ARG A 57 29.74 4.05 -24.16
N SER A 58 28.46 4.36 -24.37
CA SER A 58 27.85 4.69 -25.66
C SER A 58 26.32 4.67 -25.53
N SER A 59 25.68 5.53 -26.33
CA SER A 59 24.25 5.81 -26.44
C SER A 59 23.67 6.84 -25.45
N SER A 60 23.20 7.92 -26.06
CA SER A 60 22.55 9.08 -25.49
C SER A 60 21.19 8.74 -24.91
N SER A 61 21.14 8.44 -23.61
CA SER A 61 19.92 8.58 -22.81
C SER A 61 20.29 8.98 -21.38
N HIS A 62 19.61 9.99 -20.85
CA HIS A 62 19.89 10.57 -19.54
C HIS A 62 19.46 9.57 -18.44
N GLY A 63 20.41 8.76 -17.98
CA GLY A 63 20.20 7.66 -17.04
C GLY A 63 19.85 8.07 -15.59
N LEU A 64 19.24 7.11 -14.89
CA LEU A 64 18.67 7.20 -13.53
C LEU A 64 19.64 7.70 -12.45
N CYS A 65 20.95 7.45 -12.57
CA CYS A 65 21.96 7.97 -11.62
C CYS A 65 22.01 9.50 -11.61
N GLY A 66 21.86 10.16 -12.76
CA GLY A 66 21.80 11.63 -12.83
C GLY A 66 20.54 12.23 -12.23
N ARG A 67 19.55 11.40 -11.86
CA ARG A 67 18.34 11.80 -11.12
C ARG A 67 18.50 11.62 -9.62
N ILE A 68 19.25 10.62 -9.15
CA ILE A 68 19.53 10.37 -7.72
C ILE A 68 20.51 11.41 -7.17
N GLU A 69 21.56 11.77 -7.92
CA GLU A 69 22.46 12.86 -7.53
C GLU A 69 21.74 14.21 -7.50
N ARG A 70 20.83 14.46 -8.46
CA ARG A 70 19.93 15.62 -8.43
C ARG A 70 18.98 15.64 -7.23
N LEU A 71 18.54 14.50 -6.73
CA LEU A 71 17.69 14.41 -5.53
C LEU A 71 18.47 14.75 -4.25
N ALA A 72 19.74 14.31 -4.15
CA ALA A 72 20.62 14.67 -3.05
C ALA A 72 21.05 16.14 -3.08
N ASP A 73 21.24 16.71 -4.27
CA ASP A 73 21.56 18.14 -4.44
C ASP A 73 20.33 19.04 -4.20
N LEU A 74 19.13 18.63 -4.64
CA LEU A 74 17.88 19.36 -4.37
C LEU A 74 17.48 19.31 -2.89
N ALA A 75 17.76 18.22 -2.17
CA ALA A 75 17.56 18.12 -0.71
C ALA A 75 18.55 18.98 0.09
N ARG A 76 19.64 19.45 -0.54
CA ARG A 76 20.62 20.39 0.03
C ARG A 76 20.34 21.84 -0.36
N LEU A 77 19.33 22.12 -1.19
CA LEU A 77 18.93 23.50 -1.48
C LEU A 77 18.20 24.05 -0.25
N GLU A 78 18.81 25.07 0.36
CA GLU A 78 18.30 25.79 1.54
C GLU A 78 16.98 26.52 1.29
N ASP A 79 16.45 26.51 0.05
CA ASP A 79 15.21 27.18 -0.30
C ASP A 79 14.23 26.28 -1.07
N ALA A 80 13.57 25.40 -0.31
CA ALA A 80 12.52 24.51 -0.80
C ALA A 80 11.21 25.23 -1.16
N SER A 81 11.12 26.56 -1.00
CA SER A 81 9.91 27.39 -1.20
C SER A 81 9.42 27.50 -2.64
N THR A 82 10.21 27.01 -3.59
CA THR A 82 9.96 27.13 -5.04
C THR A 82 9.58 25.82 -5.74
N LEU A 83 9.45 24.72 -4.99
CA LEU A 83 9.11 23.41 -5.55
C LEU A 83 7.59 23.28 -5.78
N ASP A 84 7.16 23.49 -7.02
CA ASP A 84 5.81 23.19 -7.51
C ASP A 84 5.40 21.73 -7.18
N VAL A 85 4.13 21.56 -6.80
CA VAL A 85 3.42 20.29 -6.60
C VAL A 85 3.73 19.25 -7.69
N ALA A 86 3.90 19.67 -8.94
CA ALA A 86 4.29 18.76 -10.04
C ALA A 86 5.67 18.13 -9.81
N LYS A 87 6.65 18.91 -9.36
CA LYS A 87 7.99 18.41 -9.00
C LYS A 87 7.94 17.53 -7.75
N TRP A 88 7.10 17.88 -6.77
CA TRP A 88 6.87 17.06 -5.57
C TRP A 88 6.29 15.67 -5.89
N ARG A 89 5.28 15.61 -6.76
CA ARG A 89 4.72 14.34 -7.25
C ARG A 89 5.76 13.50 -7.98
N SER A 90 6.61 14.14 -8.79
CA SER A 90 7.73 13.47 -9.46
C SER A 90 8.77 12.93 -8.48
N LEU A 91 9.02 13.63 -7.38
CA LEU A 91 9.96 13.26 -6.31
C LEU A 91 9.47 12.01 -5.56
N VAL A 92 8.23 12.01 -5.09
CA VAL A 92 7.61 10.86 -4.39
C VAL A 92 7.52 9.65 -5.32
N ALA A 93 7.12 9.85 -6.58
CA ALA A 93 7.10 8.78 -7.58
C ALA A 93 8.50 8.21 -7.84
N SER A 94 9.53 9.05 -7.86
CA SER A 94 10.92 8.62 -8.05
C SER A 94 11.48 7.88 -6.84
N ALA A 95 11.13 8.28 -5.62
CA ALA A 95 11.52 7.58 -4.39
C ALA A 95 10.87 6.19 -4.30
N LEU A 96 9.57 6.10 -4.59
CA LEU A 96 8.84 4.83 -4.67
C LEU A 96 9.40 3.92 -5.79
N ALA A 97 9.75 4.50 -6.94
CA ALA A 97 10.38 3.77 -8.04
C ALA A 97 11.80 3.27 -7.67
N ALA A 98 12.60 4.07 -6.95
CA ALA A 98 13.92 3.68 -6.47
C ALA A 98 13.87 2.51 -5.47
N CYS A 99 12.90 2.52 -4.54
CA CYS A 99 12.63 1.37 -3.68
C CYS A 99 12.26 0.11 -4.49
N SER A 100 11.53 0.28 -5.61
CA SER A 100 11.17 -0.83 -6.50
C SER A 100 12.34 -1.31 -7.38
N VAL A 101 13.29 -0.44 -7.76
CA VAL A 101 14.47 -0.80 -8.58
C VAL A 101 15.55 -1.50 -7.75
N ALA A 102 15.78 -1.07 -6.51
CA ALA A 102 16.69 -1.76 -5.59
C ALA A 102 16.28 -3.22 -5.35
N ALA A 103 14.97 -3.52 -5.36
CA ALA A 103 14.42 -4.86 -5.29
C ALA A 103 14.58 -5.69 -6.58
N ARG A 104 14.78 -5.05 -7.74
CA ARG A 104 14.90 -5.74 -9.05
C ARG A 104 16.33 -6.05 -9.47
N THR A 105 17.32 -5.32 -8.96
CA THR A 105 18.73 -5.52 -9.34
C THR A 105 19.42 -6.71 -8.65
N SER A 106 18.73 -7.44 -7.76
CA SER A 106 19.28 -8.67 -7.16
C SER A 106 18.90 -9.97 -7.87
N THR A 107 18.18 -9.92 -9.01
CA THR A 107 17.64 -11.13 -9.67
C THR A 107 17.98 -11.23 -11.16
N ALA A 108 19.10 -10.66 -11.62
CA ALA A 108 19.50 -10.73 -13.02
C ALA A 108 20.17 -12.07 -13.45
N GLU A 109 20.28 -13.06 -12.57
CA GLU A 109 20.82 -14.39 -12.90
C GLU A 109 19.82 -15.50 -12.52
N ALA A 110 18.80 -15.72 -13.36
CA ALA A 110 18.08 -17.00 -13.45
C ALA A 110 17.19 -17.00 -14.70
N ALA A 111 17.77 -17.31 -15.85
CA ALA A 111 17.03 -17.66 -17.05
C ALA A 111 16.66 -19.15 -16.99
N ASP A 112 15.55 -19.44 -16.32
CA ASP A 112 14.77 -20.67 -16.50
C ASP A 112 13.33 -20.34 -16.11
N ALA A 113 12.35 -20.91 -16.81
CA ALA A 113 10.94 -20.51 -16.74
C ALA A 113 10.46 -20.28 -15.29
N PRO A 114 9.77 -19.16 -14.99
CA PRO A 114 9.48 -18.79 -13.62
C PRO A 114 8.56 -19.84 -13.01
N LYS A 115 9.11 -20.64 -12.09
CA LYS A 115 8.30 -21.30 -11.05
C LYS A 115 7.41 -20.19 -10.49
N SER A 116 6.09 -20.35 -10.60
CA SER A 116 5.13 -19.37 -10.11
C SER A 116 5.59 -18.92 -8.72
N ILE A 117 5.97 -17.65 -8.59
CA ILE A 117 6.51 -17.14 -7.32
C ILE A 117 5.41 -17.37 -6.29
N ALA A 118 5.69 -18.25 -5.33
CA ALA A 118 4.76 -18.53 -4.25
C ALA A 118 4.73 -17.28 -3.36
N TYR A 119 3.61 -16.56 -3.43
CA TYR A 119 3.32 -15.47 -2.51
C TYR A 119 2.54 -16.02 -1.32
N ARG A 120 2.66 -15.34 -0.18
CA ARG A 120 1.80 -15.53 0.99
C ARG A 120 1.15 -14.21 1.38
N ARG A 121 0.07 -14.26 2.16
CA ARG A 121 -0.55 -13.06 2.71
C ARG A 121 0.40 -12.29 3.64
N LEU A 122 0.11 -11.02 3.85
CA LEU A 122 0.82 -10.21 4.84
C LEU A 122 0.69 -10.83 6.24
N GLY A 123 1.83 -11.20 6.84
CA GLY A 123 1.86 -11.70 8.22
C GLY A 123 1.61 -10.62 9.27
N GLY A 124 1.50 -11.04 10.53
CA GLY A 124 1.11 -10.17 11.65
C GLY A 124 2.01 -8.94 11.86
N GLN A 125 3.32 -9.04 11.62
CA GLN A 125 4.23 -7.88 11.71
C GLN A 125 3.91 -6.80 10.66
N HIS A 126 3.70 -7.20 9.40
CA HIS A 126 3.32 -6.29 8.32
C HIS A 126 1.98 -5.61 8.60
N GLN A 127 1.02 -6.37 9.12
CA GLN A 127 -0.29 -5.84 9.51
C GLN A 127 -0.18 -4.80 10.62
N ARG A 128 0.63 -5.06 11.67
CA ARG A 128 0.87 -4.07 12.73
C ARG A 128 1.48 -2.79 12.18
N PHE A 129 2.47 -2.90 11.29
CA PHE A 129 3.07 -1.73 10.64
C PHE A 129 2.01 -0.91 9.87
N ILE A 130 1.16 -1.56 9.07
CA ILE A 130 0.07 -0.89 8.37
C ILE A 130 -0.88 -0.19 9.35
N ALA A 131 -1.27 -0.87 10.44
CA ALA A 131 -2.17 -0.32 11.43
C ALA A 131 -1.58 0.93 12.12
N GLU A 132 -0.27 0.91 12.41
CA GLU A 132 0.44 2.06 12.93
C GLU A 132 0.44 3.24 11.95
N GLN A 133 0.65 2.99 10.66
CA GLN A 133 0.52 4.05 9.65
C GLN A 133 -0.89 4.63 9.60
N ILE A 134 -1.92 3.78 9.68
CA ILE A 134 -3.32 4.24 9.72
C ILE A 134 -3.59 5.05 10.99
N PHE A 135 -3.04 4.65 12.14
CA PHE A 135 -3.16 5.40 13.39
C PHE A 135 -2.61 6.82 13.25
N GLN A 136 -1.38 6.97 12.73
CA GLN A 136 -0.76 8.29 12.54
C GLN A 136 -1.56 9.15 11.54
N LEU A 137 -2.03 8.56 10.45
CA LEU A 137 -2.87 9.24 9.47
C LEU A 137 -4.23 9.64 10.07
N ALA A 138 -4.78 8.84 10.97
CA ALA A 138 -6.07 9.10 11.62
C ALA A 138 -6.01 10.36 12.49
N VAL A 139 -4.89 10.61 13.17
CA VAL A 139 -4.67 11.85 13.93
C VAL A 139 -4.83 13.08 13.02
N VAL A 140 -4.14 13.08 11.88
CA VAL A 140 -4.21 14.17 10.89
C VAL A 140 -5.59 14.27 10.23
N ALA A 141 -6.22 13.14 9.94
CA ALA A 141 -7.51 13.08 9.25
C ALA A 141 -8.72 13.47 10.13
N ARG A 142 -8.57 13.44 11.46
CA ARG A 142 -9.59 13.88 12.42
C ARG A 142 -9.55 15.38 12.66
N ASP A 143 -8.36 15.96 12.65
CA ASP A 143 -8.19 17.40 12.84
C ASP A 143 -8.86 18.18 11.70
N GLY A 144 -9.99 18.82 12.05
CA GLY A 144 -10.80 19.61 11.13
C GLY A 144 -10.10 20.86 10.61
N THR A 145 -9.05 21.32 11.30
CA THR A 145 -8.26 22.50 10.93
C THR A 145 -7.05 22.15 10.08
N ASN A 146 -6.69 20.86 10.00
CA ASN A 146 -5.50 20.42 9.29
C ASN A 146 -5.70 20.45 7.77
N ALA A 147 -4.86 21.20 7.05
CA ALA A 147 -4.88 21.28 5.59
C ALA A 147 -4.68 19.92 4.90
N MET A 148 -4.03 18.96 5.60
CA MET A 148 -3.75 17.61 5.10
C MET A 148 -4.87 16.61 5.32
N ARG A 149 -5.97 17.01 5.96
CA ARG A 149 -7.04 16.10 6.35
C ARG A 149 -7.52 15.20 5.22
N GLN A 150 -7.77 15.76 4.03
CA GLN A 150 -8.27 15.00 2.88
C GLN A 150 -7.22 14.04 2.31
N VAL A 151 -5.95 14.46 2.29
CA VAL A 151 -4.84 13.61 1.85
C VAL A 151 -4.66 12.43 2.81
N ALA A 152 -4.72 12.68 4.12
CA ALA A 152 -4.64 11.63 5.13
C ALA A 152 -5.80 10.63 5.01
N ARG A 153 -7.04 11.10 4.82
CA ARG A 153 -8.21 10.23 4.56
C ARG A 153 -8.03 9.37 3.30
N TRP A 154 -7.53 9.96 2.22
CA TRP A 154 -7.23 9.22 0.98
C TRP A 154 -6.14 8.18 1.20
N GLN A 155 -5.09 8.54 1.94
CA GLN A 155 -3.99 7.62 2.23
C GLN A 155 -4.45 6.44 3.08
N ILE A 156 -5.29 6.65 4.10
CA ILE A 156 -5.91 5.56 4.87
C ILE A 156 -6.59 4.56 3.93
N LYS A 157 -7.40 5.04 2.98
CA LYS A 157 -8.08 4.17 2.00
C LYS A 157 -7.13 3.37 1.12
N ASN A 158 -5.95 3.91 0.78
CA ASN A 158 -4.92 3.17 0.04
C ASN A 158 -4.17 2.18 0.93
N THR A 159 -3.96 2.51 2.19
CA THR A 159 -3.32 1.56 3.12
C THR A 159 -4.25 0.37 3.41
N LEU A 160 -5.57 0.59 3.46
CA LEU A 160 -6.56 -0.50 3.50
C LEU A 160 -6.50 -1.40 2.25
N TRP A 161 -6.20 -0.84 1.07
CA TRP A 161 -5.92 -1.67 -0.10
C TRP A 161 -4.73 -2.59 0.13
N ARG A 162 -3.60 -2.02 0.54
CA ARG A 162 -2.37 -2.77 0.81
C ARG A 162 -2.56 -3.89 1.84
N TRP A 163 -3.40 -3.66 2.85
CA TRP A 163 -3.76 -4.68 3.84
C TRP A 163 -4.29 -5.97 3.21
N THR A 164 -5.06 -5.86 2.12
CA THR A 164 -5.77 -6.99 1.51
C THR A 164 -5.12 -7.53 0.23
N VAL A 165 -4.35 -6.72 -0.50
CA VAL A 165 -3.82 -7.10 -1.83
C VAL A 165 -2.31 -7.29 -1.88
N ASP A 166 -1.54 -6.71 -0.96
CA ASP A 166 -0.10 -6.94 -0.93
C ASP A 166 0.17 -8.37 -0.42
N GLY A 167 1.30 -8.94 -0.82
CA GLY A 167 1.75 -10.25 -0.37
C GLY A 167 3.24 -10.24 -0.08
N VAL A 168 3.75 -11.34 0.45
CA VAL A 168 5.17 -11.53 0.74
C VAL A 168 5.68 -12.67 -0.13
N ASP A 169 6.80 -12.47 -0.81
CA ASP A 169 7.42 -13.52 -1.61
C ASP A 169 8.25 -14.50 -0.75
N ALA A 170 8.86 -15.49 -1.40
CA ALA A 170 9.72 -16.49 -0.74
C ALA A 170 10.96 -15.89 -0.05
N THR A 171 11.36 -14.66 -0.41
CA THR A 171 12.51 -13.97 0.19
C THR A 171 12.11 -13.11 1.40
N GLY A 172 10.81 -12.99 1.69
CA GLY A 172 10.31 -12.14 2.75
C GLY A 172 10.03 -10.70 2.31
N LEU A 173 10.16 -10.38 1.02
CA LEU A 173 9.91 -9.03 0.51
C LEU A 173 8.42 -8.81 0.23
N VAL A 174 7.92 -7.63 0.61
CA VAL A 174 6.55 -7.21 0.32
C VAL A 174 6.41 -6.86 -1.17
N CYS A 175 5.47 -7.53 -1.82
CA CYS A 175 5.11 -7.33 -3.21
C CYS A 175 3.71 -6.73 -3.31
N ILE A 176 3.62 -5.59 -4.00
CA ILE A 176 2.37 -4.85 -4.20
C ILE A 176 1.43 -5.67 -5.10
N ASP A 177 0.15 -5.72 -4.73
CA ASP A 177 -0.91 -6.43 -5.48
C ASP A 177 -0.66 -7.94 -5.68
N ALA A 178 0.29 -8.55 -4.94
CA ALA A 178 0.62 -9.96 -5.14
C ALA A 178 -0.57 -10.88 -4.83
N ALA A 179 -1.24 -10.69 -3.69
CA ALA A 179 -2.39 -11.52 -3.30
C ALA A 179 -3.56 -11.41 -4.29
N LYS A 180 -3.75 -10.25 -4.91
CA LYS A 180 -4.79 -10.02 -5.93
C LYS A 180 -4.60 -10.88 -7.19
N ARG A 181 -3.38 -11.33 -7.47
CA ARG A 181 -3.03 -12.04 -8.71
C ARG A 181 -2.73 -13.53 -8.50
N THR A 182 -2.72 -14.01 -7.26
CA THR A 182 -2.38 -15.38 -6.93
C THR A 182 -3.66 -16.14 -6.56
N PRO A 183 -4.10 -17.10 -7.39
CA PRO A 183 -5.22 -17.97 -7.05
C PRO A 183 -4.98 -18.65 -5.69
N GLY A 184 -6.03 -18.72 -4.87
CA GLY A 184 -5.98 -19.38 -3.57
C GLY A 184 -5.41 -18.53 -2.41
N LEU A 185 -4.93 -17.30 -2.62
CA LEU A 185 -4.53 -16.42 -1.51
C LEU A 185 -5.67 -15.60 -0.91
N LEU A 186 -6.76 -15.45 -1.65
CA LEU A 186 -7.94 -14.69 -1.24
C LEU A 186 -9.20 -15.51 -1.55
N PRO A 187 -10.27 -15.36 -0.75
CA PRO A 187 -11.57 -15.92 -1.08
C PRO A 187 -11.96 -15.43 -2.47
N ALA A 188 -12.39 -16.36 -3.31
CA ALA A 188 -12.79 -16.06 -4.66
C ALA A 188 -14.06 -16.83 -4.98
N THR A 189 -15.02 -16.21 -5.68
CA THR A 189 -16.12 -17.02 -6.21
C THR A 189 -15.56 -18.06 -7.18
N ARG A 190 -16.21 -19.22 -7.34
CA ARG A 190 -15.75 -20.28 -8.25
C ARG A 190 -15.44 -19.75 -9.65
N GLN A 191 -16.35 -18.94 -10.20
CA GLN A 191 -16.17 -18.30 -11.50
C GLN A 191 -14.96 -17.35 -11.54
N ALA A 192 -14.74 -16.56 -10.48
CA ALA A 192 -13.60 -15.66 -10.40
C ALA A 192 -12.28 -16.45 -10.28
N HIS A 193 -12.27 -17.52 -9.49
CA HIS A 193 -11.12 -18.41 -9.34
C HIS A 193 -10.71 -19.03 -10.69
N GLU A 194 -11.68 -19.57 -11.44
CA GLU A 194 -11.45 -20.06 -12.80
C GLU A 194 -10.92 -18.96 -13.73
N ALA A 195 -11.49 -17.75 -13.65
CA ALA A 195 -11.05 -16.62 -14.45
C ALA A 195 -9.63 -16.14 -14.11
N MET A 196 -9.18 -16.26 -12.85
CA MET A 196 -7.82 -15.90 -12.43
C MET A 196 -6.74 -16.76 -13.12
N CYS A 197 -7.06 -17.99 -13.50
CA CYS A 197 -6.16 -18.89 -14.22
C CYS A 197 -6.07 -18.58 -15.72
N SER A 198 -6.89 -17.66 -16.24
CA SER A 198 -6.86 -17.26 -17.65
C SER A 198 -5.75 -16.25 -17.94
N ALA A 199 -5.34 -16.13 -19.21
CA ALA A 199 -4.33 -15.15 -19.64
C ALA A 199 -4.76 -13.68 -19.42
N HIS A 200 -6.06 -13.41 -19.38
CA HIS A 200 -6.63 -12.08 -19.26
C HIS A 200 -7.74 -12.06 -18.20
N PRO A 201 -7.38 -12.19 -16.91
CA PRO A 201 -8.36 -12.36 -15.85
C PRO A 201 -9.24 -11.11 -15.73
N ARG A 202 -10.53 -11.28 -15.97
CA ARG A 202 -11.55 -10.21 -15.81
C ARG A 202 -12.15 -10.25 -14.41
N VAL A 203 -11.29 -10.23 -13.40
CA VAL A 203 -11.70 -10.24 -12.00
C VAL A 203 -11.63 -8.86 -11.37
N VAL A 204 -12.42 -8.70 -10.32
CA VAL A 204 -12.47 -7.53 -9.45
C VAL A 204 -12.06 -7.99 -8.06
N HIS A 205 -11.11 -7.29 -7.47
CA HIS A 205 -10.84 -7.42 -6.05
C HIS A 205 -11.69 -6.40 -5.31
N GLU A 206 -12.34 -6.85 -4.26
CA GLU A 206 -13.41 -6.14 -3.59
C GLU A 206 -13.24 -6.29 -2.06
N HIS A 207 -13.59 -5.25 -1.30
CA HIS A 207 -13.54 -5.31 0.15
C HIS A 207 -14.90 -5.73 0.70
N VAL A 208 -14.91 -6.85 1.44
CA VAL A 208 -16.12 -7.45 2.00
C VAL A 208 -16.93 -6.43 2.80
N VAL A 209 -16.26 -5.70 3.71
CA VAL A 209 -16.80 -4.48 4.32
C VAL A 209 -16.27 -3.27 3.53
N PRO A 210 -17.13 -2.37 3.01
CA PRO A 210 -16.71 -1.22 2.23
C PRO A 210 -15.64 -0.36 2.93
N ARG A 211 -14.57 -0.01 2.20
CA ARG A 211 -13.46 0.81 2.73
C ARG A 211 -13.89 2.16 3.29
N SER A 212 -14.97 2.75 2.75
CA SER A 212 -15.57 3.98 3.27
C SER A 212 -15.99 3.79 4.73
N LEU A 213 -16.71 2.70 5.03
CA LEU A 213 -17.17 2.38 6.38
C LEU A 213 -16.00 2.07 7.32
N LEU A 214 -15.00 1.31 6.86
CA LEU A 214 -13.78 1.04 7.64
C LEU A 214 -13.04 2.34 7.99
N THR A 215 -12.87 3.22 7.00
CA THR A 215 -12.20 4.52 7.20
C THR A 215 -12.98 5.39 8.17
N ASP A 216 -14.30 5.49 8.00
CA ASP A 216 -15.14 6.30 8.87
C ASP A 216 -15.19 5.74 10.29
N TYR A 217 -15.17 4.41 10.46
CA TYR A 217 -15.09 3.79 11.78
C TYR A 217 -13.80 4.18 12.50
N VAL A 218 -12.64 3.98 11.85
CA VAL A 218 -11.35 4.38 12.43
C VAL A 218 -11.38 5.84 12.80
N LEU A 219 -11.88 6.73 11.94
CA LEU A 219 -11.84 8.17 12.20
C LEU A 219 -12.81 8.63 13.29
N LYS A 220 -13.97 7.98 13.46
CA LYS A 220 -14.95 8.32 14.50
C LYS A 220 -14.54 7.84 15.90
N HIS A 221 -13.70 6.82 16.02
CA HIS A 221 -13.29 6.26 17.32
C HIS A 221 -11.92 6.80 17.75
N GLU A 222 -11.91 8.01 18.33
CA GLU A 222 -10.68 8.74 18.68
C GLU A 222 -9.71 7.97 19.59
N ARG A 223 -10.25 7.06 20.41
CA ARG A 223 -9.48 6.28 21.40
C ARG A 223 -8.84 5.00 20.84
N MET A 224 -8.99 4.70 19.54
CA MET A 224 -8.33 3.52 18.96
C MET A 224 -6.80 3.69 18.96
N THR A 225 -6.09 2.74 19.56
CA THR A 225 -4.64 2.60 19.42
C THR A 225 -4.28 1.90 18.10
N ALA A 226 -3.00 1.86 17.75
CA ALA A 226 -2.52 1.09 16.60
C ALA A 226 -2.86 -0.40 16.71
N GLU A 227 -2.76 -0.97 17.92
CA GLU A 227 -3.12 -2.37 18.21
C GLU A 227 -4.62 -2.60 18.01
N ALA A 228 -5.46 -1.70 18.53
CA ALA A 228 -6.90 -1.78 18.35
C ALA A 228 -7.31 -1.63 16.87
N ILE A 229 -6.60 -0.80 16.09
CA ILE A 229 -6.79 -0.71 14.63
C ILE A 229 -6.37 -2.03 13.97
N CYS A 230 -5.24 -2.61 14.36
CA CYS A 230 -4.77 -3.87 13.80
C CYS A 230 -5.78 -5.01 14.04
N GLU A 231 -6.29 -5.13 15.26
CA GLU A 231 -7.33 -6.10 15.60
C GLU A 231 -8.63 -5.84 14.83
N PHE A 232 -9.09 -4.59 14.78
CA PHE A 232 -10.28 -4.21 14.01
C PHE A 232 -10.15 -4.59 12.52
N LEU A 233 -9.00 -4.30 11.90
CA LEU A 233 -8.76 -4.60 10.49
C LEU A 233 -8.64 -6.10 10.21
N ARG A 234 -8.13 -6.91 11.15
CA ARG A 234 -8.13 -8.38 10.98
C ARG A 234 -9.54 -8.95 10.85
N HIS A 235 -10.47 -8.43 11.62
CA HIS A 235 -11.85 -8.92 11.63
C HIS A 235 -12.70 -8.34 10.50
N HIS A 236 -12.47 -7.09 10.10
CA HIS A 236 -13.37 -6.38 9.19
C HIS A 236 -12.75 -5.99 7.84
N CYS A 237 -11.44 -5.83 7.74
CA CYS A 237 -10.76 -5.48 6.48
C CYS A 237 -10.44 -6.73 5.67
N LEU A 238 -11.48 -7.49 5.33
CA LEU A 238 -11.43 -8.68 4.51
C LEU A 238 -11.69 -8.32 3.04
N SER A 239 -11.23 -9.18 2.14
CA SER A 239 -11.46 -9.03 0.72
C SER A 239 -11.84 -10.34 0.05
N ALA A 240 -12.54 -10.22 -1.06
CA ALA A 240 -12.82 -11.32 -1.96
C ALA A 240 -12.50 -10.93 -3.41
N VAL A 241 -12.35 -11.95 -4.25
CA VAL A 241 -12.21 -11.81 -5.69
C VAL A 241 -13.48 -12.30 -6.36
N VAL A 242 -14.08 -11.44 -7.17
CA VAL A 242 -15.33 -11.69 -7.90
C VAL A 242 -15.14 -11.40 -9.39
N THR A 243 -16.06 -11.84 -10.24
CA THR A 243 -16.09 -11.38 -11.64
C THR A 243 -16.66 -9.97 -11.75
N ARG A 244 -16.46 -9.29 -12.88
CA ARG A 244 -17.06 -7.97 -13.11
C ARG A 244 -18.59 -8.01 -13.08
N GLU A 245 -19.15 -9.11 -13.57
CA GLU A 245 -20.59 -9.37 -13.59
C GLU A 245 -21.12 -9.49 -12.15
N GLN A 246 -20.43 -10.23 -11.29
CA GLN A 246 -20.77 -10.38 -9.87
C GLN A 246 -20.62 -9.08 -9.08
N ASP A 247 -19.56 -8.30 -9.32
CA ASP A 247 -19.43 -6.94 -8.78
C ASP A 247 -20.60 -6.06 -9.23
N GLY A 248 -21.04 -6.22 -10.48
CA GLY A 248 -22.25 -5.59 -11.03
C GLY A 248 -23.52 -5.93 -10.23
N VAL A 249 -23.68 -7.17 -9.76
CA VAL A 249 -24.82 -7.58 -8.93
C VAL A 249 -24.82 -6.87 -7.57
N LEU A 250 -23.67 -6.80 -6.90
CA LEU A 250 -23.51 -6.05 -5.65
C LEU A 250 -23.85 -4.57 -5.85
N ASN A 251 -23.36 -3.98 -6.95
CA ASN A 251 -23.60 -2.59 -7.30
C ASN A 251 -25.08 -2.32 -7.60
N ALA A 252 -25.75 -3.20 -8.34
CA ALA A 252 -27.17 -3.08 -8.68
C ALA A 252 -28.08 -3.13 -7.45
N ARG A 253 -27.65 -3.80 -6.37
CA ARG A 253 -28.34 -3.81 -5.07
C ARG A 253 -27.98 -2.62 -4.18
N GLY A 254 -27.16 -1.68 -4.65
CA GLY A 254 -26.72 -0.53 -3.86
C GLY A 254 -25.72 -0.87 -2.76
N LEU A 255 -25.15 -2.08 -2.78
CA LEU A 255 -24.25 -2.60 -1.74
C LEU A 255 -22.78 -2.25 -2.00
N ARG A 256 -22.46 -1.47 -3.04
CA ARG A 256 -21.08 -1.07 -3.38
C ARG A 256 -20.34 -0.39 -2.22
N GLU A 257 -21.05 0.50 -1.54
CA GLU A 257 -20.45 1.41 -0.54
C GLU A 257 -21.15 1.30 0.83
N LYS A 258 -22.03 0.31 0.99
CA LYS A 258 -22.88 0.13 2.17
C LYS A 258 -22.99 -1.34 2.54
N MET A 259 -23.26 -1.59 3.81
CA MET A 259 -23.69 -2.90 4.28
C MET A 259 -25.23 -3.00 4.21
N PRO A 260 -25.81 -4.21 4.12
CA PRO A 260 -27.25 -4.43 4.19
C PRO A 260 -27.88 -3.88 5.46
N ASP A 261 -29.19 -3.64 5.42
CA ASP A 261 -29.94 -3.12 6.56
C ASP A 261 -29.87 -4.07 7.76
N GLY A 262 -29.73 -3.50 8.95
CA GLY A 262 -29.58 -4.27 10.20
C GLY A 262 -28.16 -4.77 10.48
N TRP A 263 -27.21 -4.63 9.55
CA TRP A 263 -25.81 -4.96 9.83
C TRP A 263 -25.19 -3.99 10.84
N CYS A 264 -24.41 -4.52 11.78
CA CYS A 264 -23.67 -3.76 12.78
C CYS A 264 -22.22 -4.25 12.91
N TRP A 265 -21.35 -3.41 13.48
CA TRP A 265 -19.97 -3.80 13.81
C TRP A 265 -19.97 -4.98 14.79
N GLY A 266 -19.11 -5.96 14.52
CA GLY A 266 -19.11 -7.26 15.22
C GLY A 266 -20.04 -8.31 14.59
N GLY A 267 -20.91 -7.93 13.65
CA GLY A 267 -21.70 -8.88 12.86
C GLY A 267 -20.89 -9.58 11.76
N ASP A 268 -21.54 -10.48 11.02
CA ASP A 268 -20.93 -11.20 9.89
C ASP A 268 -20.45 -10.21 8.81
N PRO A 269 -19.15 -10.11 8.51
CA PRO A 269 -18.66 -9.23 7.45
C PRO A 269 -19.20 -9.65 6.08
N TRP A 270 -19.50 -10.94 5.86
CA TRP A 270 -19.88 -11.50 4.56
C TRP A 270 -21.36 -11.35 4.21
N VAL A 271 -22.15 -10.62 5.01
CA VAL A 271 -23.59 -10.49 4.79
C VAL A 271 -23.93 -9.92 3.40
N ARG A 272 -23.07 -9.06 2.82
CA ARG A 272 -23.26 -8.55 1.44
C ARG A 272 -23.27 -9.67 0.40
N TYR A 273 -22.41 -10.67 0.57
CA TYR A 273 -22.30 -11.81 -0.33
C TYR A 273 -23.50 -12.75 -0.16
N ARG A 274 -24.00 -12.92 1.08
CA ARG A 274 -25.23 -13.69 1.34
C ARG A 274 -26.46 -13.03 0.70
N GLU A 275 -26.59 -11.72 0.87
CA GLU A 275 -27.70 -10.92 0.32
C GLU A 275 -27.84 -11.06 -1.20
N VAL A 276 -26.73 -11.25 -1.91
CA VAL A 276 -26.72 -11.42 -3.37
C VAL A 276 -26.52 -12.87 -3.84
N GLY A 277 -26.55 -13.85 -2.92
CA GLY A 277 -26.40 -15.27 -3.26
C GLY A 277 -25.02 -15.67 -3.79
N LEU A 278 -23.95 -14.95 -3.40
CA LEU A 278 -22.56 -15.25 -3.79
C LEU A 278 -21.76 -15.96 -2.70
N PHE A 279 -22.30 -16.07 -1.47
CA PHE A 279 -21.55 -16.63 -0.34
C PHE A 279 -21.17 -18.10 -0.55
N ASP A 280 -22.11 -18.93 -1.00
CA ASP A 280 -21.89 -20.36 -1.19
C ASP A 280 -20.99 -20.67 -2.41
N GLU A 281 -20.72 -19.66 -3.23
CA GLU A 281 -19.80 -19.75 -4.37
C GLU A 281 -18.35 -19.46 -3.98
N LEU A 282 -18.08 -18.99 -2.76
CA LEU A 282 -16.74 -18.65 -2.30
C LEU A 282 -15.90 -19.91 -2.08
N LEU A 283 -14.78 -19.96 -2.77
CA LEU A 283 -13.66 -20.85 -2.51
C LEU A 283 -12.72 -20.16 -1.52
N TRP A 284 -12.51 -20.80 -0.37
CA TRP A 284 -11.71 -20.25 0.72
C TRP A 284 -10.26 -20.74 0.63
N PRO A 285 -9.25 -19.88 0.88
CA PRO A 285 -7.87 -20.31 1.10
C PRO A 285 -7.79 -21.33 2.24
N GLU A 286 -6.87 -22.30 2.15
CA GLU A 286 -6.66 -23.32 3.19
C GLU A 286 -6.28 -22.69 4.55
N ASP A 287 -5.62 -21.53 4.54
CA ASP A 287 -5.14 -20.79 5.70
C ASP A 287 -5.99 -19.55 6.04
N TRP A 288 -7.26 -19.52 5.63
CA TRP A 288 -8.10 -18.33 5.79
C TRP A 288 -8.59 -18.06 7.24
N SER A 289 -8.42 -19.03 8.15
CA SER A 289 -8.90 -18.97 9.55
C SER A 289 -8.34 -17.81 10.36
#